data_AF-A0A958WGM6-F1
#
_entry.id   AF-A0A958WGM6-F1
#
_cell.length_a   1.000
_cell.length_b   1.000
_cell.length_c   1.000
_cell.angle_alpha   90.00
_cell.angle_beta   90.00
_cell.angle_gamma   90.00
#
_symmetry.space_group_name_H-M   'P 1'
#
loop_
_entity.id
_entity.type
_entity.pdbx_description
1 polymer ?
#
loop_
_entity_poly.entity_id
_entity_poly.type
_entity_poly.pdbx_seq_one_letter_code
_entity_poly.pdbx_strand_id
1 'polypeptide(L)'
;MRHPFALILAFFATTSFAQTTIKARDILNEINEGAPVAYKNATIEGYLDLTDLRNRRHAGPSFDFFSIGNDVYESTVEGPLTFINCTFTDDVIAYYHVDRDNDTFIAHFEGDVVFQNCTFEGKSEFKYSEFERNATFSGSVFHHEANFKYAEFSDAPDFSNTRFRDNANFKYAGFPEGASFQSSTFMQLANFKYTKFRTPLNIQNIQFRGVEDFKYTKVDGQSFTTYLLKNR
;
A
#
# COMPACT_ATOMS: atom_id res chain seq x y z
N MET A 1 -3.93 40.25 -51.28
CA MET A 1 -2.71 39.55 -50.81
C MET A 1 -3.10 38.70 -49.60
N ARG A 2 -3.15 37.37 -49.74
CA ARG A 2 -3.47 36.43 -48.66
C ARG A 2 -2.23 35.54 -48.45
N HIS A 3 -1.61 35.62 -47.27
CA HIS A 3 -0.50 34.74 -46.90
C HIS A 3 -1.04 33.35 -46.52
N PRO A 4 -0.44 32.25 -47.00
CA PRO A 4 -0.78 30.92 -46.50
C PRO A 4 -0.07 30.71 -45.16
N PHE A 5 -0.84 30.39 -44.11
CA PHE A 5 -0.31 29.89 -42.85
C PHE A 5 0.19 28.46 -43.08
N ALA A 6 1.50 28.24 -42.95
CA ALA A 6 2.07 26.90 -42.86
C ALA A 6 1.82 26.35 -41.44
N LEU A 7 0.99 25.32 -41.34
CA LEU A 7 0.79 24.56 -40.12
C LEU A 7 2.01 23.66 -39.89
N ILE A 8 2.90 24.06 -38.98
CA ILE A 8 4.02 23.21 -38.54
C ILE A 8 3.44 22.16 -37.59
N LEU A 9 3.24 20.93 -38.07
CA LEU A 9 3.00 19.78 -37.20
C LEU A 9 4.30 19.45 -36.46
N ALA A 10 4.37 19.82 -35.19
CA ALA A 10 5.40 19.33 -34.28
C ALA A 10 5.11 17.85 -33.97
N PHE A 11 5.88 16.94 -34.57
CA PHE A 11 5.93 15.54 -34.13
C PHE A 11 6.64 15.52 -32.76
N PHE A 12 5.87 15.43 -31.68
CA PHE A 12 6.41 15.05 -30.38
C PHE A 12 6.74 13.56 -30.44
N ALA A 13 7.99 13.24 -30.75
CA ALA A 13 8.52 11.90 -30.55
C ALA A 13 8.58 11.64 -29.04
N THR A 14 7.54 11.02 -28.49
CA THR A 14 7.61 10.48 -27.12
C THR A 14 8.59 9.32 -27.17
N THR A 15 9.79 9.52 -26.63
CA THR A 15 10.73 8.44 -26.38
C THR A 15 10.12 7.52 -25.32
N SER A 16 9.47 6.45 -25.77
CA SER A 16 9.07 5.34 -24.90
C SER A 16 10.36 4.61 -24.52
N PHE A 17 10.86 4.85 -23.31
CA PHE A 17 11.79 3.92 -22.70
C PHE A 17 10.99 2.65 -22.39
N ALA A 18 11.36 1.52 -22.98
CA ALA A 18 10.79 0.24 -22.61
C ALA A 18 11.12 0.01 -21.12
N GLN A 19 10.10 -0.05 -20.27
CA GLN A 19 10.24 -0.32 -18.85
C GLN A 19 10.80 -1.75 -18.68
N THR A 20 11.86 -1.91 -17.86
CA THR A 20 12.47 -3.23 -17.66
C THR A 20 11.46 -4.16 -17.01
N THR A 21 11.19 -5.33 -17.60
CA THR A 21 10.31 -6.33 -16.99
C THR A 21 11.10 -7.23 -16.05
N ILE A 22 10.62 -7.36 -14.80
CA ILE A 22 11.18 -8.19 -13.74
C ILE A 22 10.09 -9.17 -13.30
N LYS A 23 10.41 -10.45 -13.13
CA LYS A 23 9.42 -11.40 -12.62
C LYS A 23 9.35 -11.27 -11.10
N ALA A 24 8.14 -11.24 -10.54
CA ALA A 24 7.93 -11.22 -9.10
C ALA A 24 8.64 -12.38 -8.38
N ARG A 25 8.70 -13.55 -9.01
CA ARG A 25 9.46 -14.70 -8.50
C ARG A 25 10.94 -14.41 -8.28
N ASP A 26 11.57 -13.60 -9.13
CA ASP A 26 12.99 -13.27 -8.98
C ASP A 26 13.20 -12.33 -7.78
N ILE A 27 12.27 -11.42 -7.54
CA ILE A 27 12.22 -10.59 -6.33
C ILE A 27 12.07 -11.46 -5.08
N LEU A 28 11.14 -12.43 -5.10
CA LEU A 28 10.96 -13.35 -3.97
C LEU A 28 12.24 -14.14 -3.67
N ASN A 29 13.01 -14.52 -4.70
CA ASN A 29 14.31 -15.16 -4.51
C ASN A 29 15.32 -14.22 -3.83
N GLU A 30 15.40 -12.95 -4.26
CA GLU A 30 16.27 -11.95 -3.61
C GLU A 30 15.92 -11.76 -2.13
N ILE A 31 14.63 -11.64 -1.80
CA ILE A 31 14.16 -11.54 -0.41
C ILE A 31 14.59 -12.78 0.38
N ASN A 32 14.40 -13.98 -0.18
CA ASN A 32 14.77 -15.24 0.46
C ASN A 32 16.29 -15.45 0.62
N GLU A 33 17.10 -14.75 -0.17
CA GLU A 33 18.56 -14.70 -0.04
C GLU A 33 19.02 -13.64 0.98
N GLY A 34 18.10 -12.87 1.56
CA GLY A 34 18.39 -11.76 2.47
C GLY A 34 18.97 -10.53 1.76
N ALA A 35 18.85 -10.46 0.43
CA ALA A 35 19.35 -9.35 -0.35
C ALA A 35 18.41 -8.13 -0.23
N PRO A 36 18.95 -6.90 -0.10
CA PRO A 36 18.17 -5.69 -0.29
C PRO A 36 17.51 -5.67 -1.67
N VAL A 37 16.20 -5.46 -1.72
CA VAL A 37 15.46 -5.36 -2.99
C VAL A 37 15.35 -3.90 -3.37
N ALA A 38 15.85 -3.54 -4.56
CA ALA A 38 15.78 -2.17 -5.05
C ALA A 38 15.58 -2.11 -6.58
N TYR A 39 14.37 -1.71 -6.98
CA TYR A 39 13.99 -1.59 -8.38
C TYR A 39 13.48 -0.19 -8.71
N LYS A 40 13.86 0.31 -9.90
CA LYS A 40 13.41 1.61 -10.41
C LYS A 40 13.03 1.52 -11.88
N ASN A 41 11.94 2.17 -12.28
CA ASN A 41 11.46 2.19 -13.66
C ASN A 41 11.25 0.76 -14.22
N ALA A 42 10.62 -0.12 -13.43
CA ALA A 42 10.48 -1.55 -13.75
C ALA A 42 9.02 -2.01 -13.73
N THR A 43 8.64 -2.89 -14.65
CA THR A 43 7.36 -3.59 -14.64
C THR A 43 7.56 -4.91 -13.94
N ILE A 44 6.87 -5.13 -12.83
CA ILE A 44 6.91 -6.35 -12.06
C ILE A 44 5.77 -7.25 -12.52
N GLU A 45 6.12 -8.39 -13.09
CA GLU A 45 5.16 -9.34 -13.68
C GLU A 45 4.99 -10.59 -12.79
N GLY A 46 3.73 -10.97 -12.56
CA GLY A 46 3.33 -12.06 -11.68
C GLY A 46 3.04 -11.61 -10.26
N TYR A 47 2.38 -12.49 -9.51
CA TYR A 47 2.01 -12.26 -8.11
C TYR A 47 3.26 -12.07 -7.24
N LEU A 48 3.36 -10.91 -6.58
CA LEU A 48 4.35 -10.70 -5.53
C LEU A 48 3.75 -11.18 -4.21
N ASP A 49 3.81 -12.49 -3.98
CA ASP A 49 3.30 -13.12 -2.77
C ASP A 49 4.36 -13.17 -1.67
N LEU A 50 4.32 -12.15 -0.81
CA LEU A 50 5.22 -11.98 0.34
C LEU A 50 4.84 -12.89 1.51
N THR A 51 3.72 -13.60 1.42
CA THR A 51 3.34 -14.60 2.43
C THR A 51 3.89 -16.00 2.12
N ASP A 52 4.56 -16.17 0.98
CA ASP A 52 5.24 -17.39 0.56
C ASP A 52 6.77 -17.24 0.54
N LEU A 53 7.31 -16.65 1.62
CA LEU A 53 8.75 -16.57 1.82
C LEU A 53 9.29 -17.83 2.49
N ARG A 54 10.58 -18.11 2.25
CA ARG A 54 11.30 -19.28 2.79
C ARG A 54 11.36 -19.27 4.31
N ASN A 55 11.33 -18.10 4.94
CA ASN A 55 11.29 -17.94 6.39
C ASN A 55 9.88 -18.07 6.99
N ARG A 56 8.85 -18.41 6.18
CA ARG A 56 7.50 -18.63 6.69
C ARG A 56 7.50 -19.64 7.83
N ARG A 57 6.90 -19.25 8.95
CA ARG A 57 6.75 -20.09 10.14
C ARG A 57 5.28 -20.22 10.52
N HIS A 58 4.96 -21.31 11.22
CA HIS A 58 3.70 -21.44 11.93
C HIS A 58 3.78 -20.60 13.22
N ALA A 59 2.99 -19.55 13.30
CA ALA A 59 2.92 -18.64 14.45
C ALA A 59 1.97 -19.15 15.55
N GLY A 60 1.31 -20.29 15.32
CA GLY A 60 0.33 -20.87 16.24
C GLY A 60 -1.09 -20.38 15.95
N PRO A 61 -2.04 -20.69 16.85
CA PRO A 61 -3.43 -20.27 16.67
C PRO A 61 -3.57 -18.76 16.84
N SER A 62 -4.37 -18.13 15.97
CA SER A 62 -4.84 -16.76 16.18
C SER A 62 -5.53 -16.63 17.54
N PHE A 63 -5.04 -15.75 18.42
CA PHE A 63 -5.69 -15.42 19.70
C PHE A 63 -6.69 -14.26 19.58
N ASP A 64 -7.02 -13.83 18.37
CA ASP A 64 -7.77 -12.59 18.15
C ASP A 64 -9.27 -12.85 17.90
N PHE A 65 -10.09 -12.49 18.91
CA PHE A 65 -11.56 -12.29 19.02
C PHE A 65 -12.59 -13.14 18.24
N PHE A 66 -12.28 -13.91 17.19
CA PHE A 66 -13.29 -14.42 16.24
C PHE A 66 -13.25 -15.89 15.83
N SER A 67 -12.27 -16.73 16.16
CA SER A 67 -12.50 -18.18 16.05
C SER A 67 -11.41 -19.01 16.71
N ILE A 68 -11.83 -20.06 17.39
CA ILE A 68 -10.96 -21.11 17.94
C ILE A 68 -10.61 -22.04 16.76
N GLY A 69 -9.33 -22.14 16.39
CA GLY A 69 -8.82 -23.16 15.46
C GLY A 69 -8.19 -22.68 14.15
N ASN A 70 -7.63 -21.47 14.08
CA ASN A 70 -7.04 -20.92 12.85
C ASN A 70 -5.52 -20.91 12.98
N ASP A 71 -4.81 -21.77 12.24
CA ASP A 71 -3.35 -21.69 12.16
C ASP A 71 -2.97 -20.41 11.41
N VAL A 72 -2.04 -19.66 12.01
CA VAL A 72 -1.46 -18.47 11.40
C VAL A 72 -0.05 -18.82 10.93
N TYR A 73 0.24 -18.44 9.70
CA TYR A 73 1.55 -18.53 9.11
C TYR A 73 2.08 -17.14 8.82
N GLU A 74 3.29 -16.87 9.31
CA GLU A 74 3.92 -15.57 9.21
C GLU A 74 5.20 -15.69 8.40
N SER A 75 5.31 -14.84 7.39
CA SER A 75 6.55 -14.54 6.66
C SER A 75 7.08 -13.17 7.08
N THR A 76 8.39 -12.97 6.93
CA THR A 76 9.02 -11.69 7.25
C THR A 76 9.88 -11.21 6.10
N VAL A 77 9.65 -9.99 5.63
CA VAL A 77 10.57 -9.26 4.76
C VAL A 77 11.62 -8.59 5.66
N GLU A 78 12.76 -9.26 5.83
CA GLU A 78 13.83 -8.84 6.75
C GLU A 78 14.63 -7.65 6.20
N GLY A 79 14.92 -7.67 4.89
CA GLY A 79 15.67 -6.61 4.19
C GLY A 79 14.80 -5.44 3.73
N PRO A 80 15.39 -4.29 3.37
CA PRO A 80 14.64 -3.18 2.81
C PRO A 80 14.07 -3.53 1.43
N LEU A 81 12.87 -3.05 1.15
CA LEU A 81 12.10 -3.29 -0.06
C LEU A 81 11.80 -1.96 -0.76
N THR A 82 12.52 -1.66 -1.84
CA THR A 82 12.42 -0.39 -2.55
C THR A 82 11.97 -0.53 -4.00
N PHE A 83 10.88 0.12 -4.34
CA PHE A 83 10.33 0.26 -5.69
C PHE A 83 10.04 1.74 -5.97
N ILE A 84 10.64 2.25 -7.04
CA ILE A 84 10.48 3.65 -7.45
C ILE A 84 10.03 3.70 -8.91
N ASN A 85 8.86 4.29 -9.18
CA ASN A 85 8.31 4.36 -10.53
C ASN A 85 8.17 2.96 -11.17
N CYS A 86 7.65 2.00 -10.39
CA CYS A 86 7.42 0.63 -10.84
C CYS A 86 5.94 0.35 -11.08
N THR A 87 5.63 -0.63 -11.94
CA THR A 87 4.26 -1.07 -12.21
C THR A 87 4.14 -2.54 -11.86
N PHE A 88 3.27 -2.89 -10.92
CA PHE A 88 2.92 -4.28 -10.59
C PHE A 88 1.71 -4.68 -11.42
N THR A 89 1.87 -5.69 -12.28
CA THR A 89 0.79 -6.10 -13.21
C THR A 89 -0.25 -7.00 -12.55
N ASP A 90 0.12 -7.64 -11.45
CA ASP A 90 -0.70 -8.59 -10.70
C ASP A 90 -0.73 -8.18 -9.22
N ASP A 91 -1.36 -8.99 -8.36
CA ASP A 91 -1.56 -8.66 -6.96
C ASP A 91 -0.23 -8.62 -6.18
N VAL A 92 -0.16 -7.69 -5.23
CA VAL A 92 0.87 -7.65 -4.18
C VAL A 92 0.23 -8.15 -2.89
N ILE A 93 0.70 -9.30 -2.41
CA ILE A 93 0.02 -10.09 -1.38
C ILE A 93 0.94 -10.18 -0.16
N ALA A 94 0.54 -9.52 0.93
CA ALA A 94 1.08 -9.70 2.28
C ALA A 94 0.00 -10.26 3.24
N TYR A 95 -1.16 -10.62 2.71
CA TYR A 95 -2.25 -11.25 3.44
C TYR A 95 -3.10 -12.11 2.52
N TYR A 96 -3.39 -13.35 2.92
CA TYR A 96 -4.53 -14.10 2.41
C TYR A 96 -5.08 -15.08 3.45
N HIS A 97 -6.33 -15.52 3.24
CA HIS A 97 -7.00 -16.49 4.09
C HIS A 97 -7.56 -17.63 3.25
N VAL A 98 -7.41 -18.87 3.73
CA VAL A 98 -7.89 -20.06 3.05
C VAL A 98 -9.09 -20.61 3.83
N ASP A 99 -10.29 -20.43 3.28
CA ASP A 99 -11.53 -20.84 3.96
C ASP A 99 -11.61 -22.34 4.27
N ARG A 100 -10.99 -23.18 3.43
CA ARG A 100 -11.08 -24.65 3.56
C ARG A 100 -10.44 -25.14 4.85
N ASP A 101 -9.21 -24.70 5.08
CA ASP A 101 -8.36 -25.15 6.19
C ASP A 101 -8.39 -24.12 7.34
N ASN A 102 -9.01 -22.96 7.09
CA ASN A 102 -9.14 -21.83 8.01
C ASN A 102 -7.79 -21.22 8.41
N ASP A 103 -6.80 -21.39 7.52
CA ASP A 103 -5.45 -20.91 7.66
C ASP A 103 -5.34 -19.45 7.23
N THR A 104 -4.48 -18.71 7.92
CA THR A 104 -4.21 -17.30 7.60
C THR A 104 -2.73 -17.12 7.36
N PHE A 105 -2.40 -16.42 6.27
CA PHE A 105 -1.02 -16.15 5.86
C PHE A 105 -0.80 -14.64 5.89
N ILE A 106 0.25 -14.21 6.58
CA ILE A 106 0.56 -12.80 6.82
C ILE A 106 2.05 -12.58 6.53
N ALA A 107 2.38 -11.43 5.95
CA ALA A 107 3.75 -10.96 5.83
C ALA A 107 3.95 -9.69 6.66
N HIS A 108 5.03 -9.67 7.44
CA HIS A 108 5.52 -8.52 8.21
C HIS A 108 6.79 -7.94 7.58
N PHE A 109 7.10 -6.69 7.89
CA PHE A 109 8.21 -5.96 7.29
C PHE A 109 9.11 -5.38 8.39
N GLU A 110 10.31 -5.96 8.55
CA GLU A 110 11.33 -5.47 9.50
C GLU A 110 12.22 -4.39 8.87
N GLY A 111 12.31 -4.36 7.53
CA GLY A 111 13.04 -3.35 6.76
C GLY A 111 12.17 -2.19 6.29
N ASP A 112 12.82 -1.13 5.79
CA ASP A 112 12.12 -0.02 5.13
C ASP A 112 11.31 -0.51 3.92
N VAL A 113 10.09 -0.01 3.77
CA VAL A 113 9.20 -0.32 2.64
C VAL A 113 8.93 0.94 1.84
N VAL A 114 9.40 0.95 0.59
CA VAL A 114 9.27 2.09 -0.32
C VAL A 114 8.56 1.65 -1.59
N PHE A 115 7.32 2.10 -1.76
CA PHE A 115 6.57 2.06 -3.02
C PHE A 115 6.31 3.49 -3.47
N GLN A 116 7.32 4.13 -4.06
CA GLN A 116 7.23 5.53 -4.48
C GLN A 116 6.84 5.63 -5.95
N ASN A 117 5.81 6.41 -6.27
CA ASN A 117 5.29 6.60 -7.62
C ASN A 117 4.98 5.27 -8.34
N CYS A 118 4.55 4.25 -7.60
CA CYS A 118 4.27 2.94 -8.17
C CYS A 118 2.82 2.84 -8.66
N THR A 119 2.57 1.97 -9.63
CA THR A 119 1.21 1.64 -10.09
C THR A 119 0.93 0.18 -9.75
N PHE A 120 -0.17 -0.06 -9.04
CA PHE A 120 -0.67 -1.40 -8.73
C PHE A 120 -1.89 -1.67 -9.60
N GLU A 121 -1.71 -2.49 -10.64
CA GLU A 121 -2.78 -2.91 -11.56
C GLU A 121 -3.58 -4.09 -11.02
N GLY A 122 -3.07 -4.79 -9.99
CA GLY A 122 -3.81 -5.77 -9.19
C GLY A 122 -4.23 -5.24 -7.83
N LYS A 123 -4.72 -6.13 -6.97
CA LYS A 123 -5.01 -5.83 -5.56
C LYS A 123 -3.72 -5.64 -4.76
N SER A 124 -3.85 -4.96 -3.63
CA SER A 124 -2.77 -4.80 -2.65
C SER A 124 -3.28 -5.20 -1.27
N GLU A 125 -2.85 -6.35 -0.78
CA GLU A 125 -3.35 -6.98 0.44
C GLU A 125 -2.31 -6.89 1.56
N PHE A 126 -2.37 -5.86 2.40
CA PHE A 126 -1.48 -5.60 3.55
C PHE A 126 -2.22 -5.75 4.89
N LYS A 127 -3.28 -6.55 4.92
CA LYS A 127 -4.11 -6.73 6.11
C LYS A 127 -3.34 -7.48 7.19
N TYR A 128 -3.37 -6.99 8.43
CA TYR A 128 -2.56 -7.46 9.57
C TYR A 128 -1.04 -7.32 9.43
N SER A 129 -0.53 -6.71 8.35
CA SER A 129 0.91 -6.48 8.23
C SER A 129 1.41 -5.47 9.27
N GLU A 130 2.57 -5.76 9.83
CA GLU A 130 3.32 -4.84 10.68
C GLU A 130 4.48 -4.26 9.88
N PHE A 131 4.60 -2.92 9.87
CA PHE A 131 5.71 -2.19 9.28
C PHE A 131 6.56 -1.63 10.42
N GLU A 132 7.68 -2.30 10.74
CA GLU A 132 8.51 -1.94 11.89
C GLU A 132 9.37 -0.69 11.65
N ARG A 133 9.55 -0.32 10.39
CA ARG A 133 10.35 0.82 9.93
C ARG A 133 9.54 1.73 9.03
N ASN A 134 10.22 2.68 8.38
CA ASN A 134 9.59 3.62 7.48
C ASN A 134 8.86 2.90 6.35
N ALA A 135 7.59 3.26 6.15
CA ALA A 135 6.79 2.83 5.03
C ALA A 135 6.31 4.04 4.21
N THR A 136 6.53 4.03 2.91
CA THR A 136 5.97 5.05 2.00
C THR A 136 5.31 4.40 0.80
N PHE A 137 4.14 4.94 0.46
CA PHE A 137 3.38 4.63 -0.74
C PHE A 137 3.18 5.89 -1.59
N SER A 138 3.99 6.93 -1.33
CA SER A 138 3.79 8.28 -1.85
C SER A 138 3.78 8.34 -3.37
N GLY A 139 2.83 9.10 -3.93
CA GLY A 139 2.63 9.27 -5.36
C GLY A 139 2.11 8.03 -6.08
N SER A 140 1.81 6.94 -5.37
CA SER A 140 1.38 5.69 -5.99
C SER A 140 -0.09 5.70 -6.41
N VAL A 141 -0.46 4.79 -7.31
CA VAL A 141 -1.82 4.61 -7.80
C VAL A 141 -2.25 3.16 -7.59
N PHE A 142 -3.32 2.96 -6.83
CA PHE A 142 -3.97 1.67 -6.63
C PHE A 142 -5.20 1.59 -7.54
N HIS A 143 -5.16 0.72 -8.55
CA HIS A 143 -6.27 0.56 -9.49
C HIS A 143 -7.41 -0.31 -8.95
N HIS A 144 -7.07 -1.27 -8.09
CA HIS A 144 -8.00 -2.15 -7.38
C HIS A 144 -7.90 -1.94 -5.86
N GLU A 145 -8.59 -2.80 -5.11
CA GLU A 145 -8.65 -2.73 -3.65
C GLU A 145 -7.26 -2.64 -3.02
N ALA A 146 -7.10 -1.64 -2.14
CA ALA A 146 -5.93 -1.45 -1.29
C ALA A 146 -6.34 -1.71 0.16
N ASN A 147 -5.96 -2.87 0.69
CA ASN A 147 -6.42 -3.37 1.97
C ASN A 147 -5.31 -3.30 3.02
N PHE A 148 -5.35 -2.26 3.85
CA PHE A 148 -4.50 -2.02 5.01
C PHE A 148 -5.25 -2.26 6.33
N LYS A 149 -6.28 -3.11 6.31
CA LYS A 149 -7.10 -3.37 7.50
C LYS A 149 -6.25 -4.01 8.60
N TYR A 150 -6.31 -3.51 9.82
CA TYR A 150 -5.44 -3.93 10.93
C TYR A 150 -3.93 -3.78 10.68
N ALA A 151 -3.50 -3.01 9.67
CA ALA A 151 -2.08 -2.74 9.48
C ALA A 151 -1.57 -1.81 10.61
N GLU A 152 -0.40 -2.11 11.13
CA GLU A 152 0.27 -1.31 12.17
C GLU A 152 1.58 -0.73 11.59
N PHE A 153 1.78 0.58 11.78
CA PHE A 153 2.97 1.29 11.31
C PHE A 153 3.74 1.81 12.52
N SER A 154 4.96 1.33 12.76
CA SER A 154 5.75 1.76 13.92
C SER A 154 6.26 3.21 13.77
N ASP A 155 6.56 3.62 12.53
CA ASP A 155 6.94 5.00 12.19
C ASP A 155 5.77 5.75 11.53
N ALA A 156 6.02 6.99 11.05
CA ALA A 156 5.01 7.82 10.40
C ALA A 156 4.95 7.55 8.87
N PRO A 157 3.99 6.75 8.36
CA PRO A 157 3.97 6.41 6.95
C PRO A 157 3.50 7.58 6.07
N ASP A 158 3.99 7.59 4.83
CA ASP A 158 3.61 8.60 3.84
C ASP A 158 2.80 8.01 2.67
N PHE A 159 1.52 8.35 2.64
CA PHE A 159 0.57 8.13 1.56
C PHE A 159 0.29 9.43 0.77
N SER A 160 1.15 10.45 0.87
CA SER A 160 0.97 11.71 0.15
C SER A 160 0.86 11.49 -1.36
N ASN A 161 0.01 12.28 -2.02
CA ASN A 161 -0.22 12.25 -3.47
C ASN A 161 -0.68 10.89 -4.02
N THR A 162 -1.13 9.97 -3.15
CA THR A 162 -1.61 8.64 -3.54
C THR A 162 -3.01 8.73 -4.12
N ARG A 163 -3.29 7.93 -5.15
CA ARG A 163 -4.63 7.80 -5.73
C ARG A 163 -5.17 6.38 -5.56
N PHE A 164 -6.18 6.23 -4.72
CA PHE A 164 -6.96 5.00 -4.58
C PHE A 164 -8.14 5.05 -5.54
N ARG A 165 -8.07 4.31 -6.66
CA ARG A 165 -9.12 4.31 -7.70
C ARG A 165 -10.30 3.39 -7.38
N ASP A 166 -10.07 2.41 -6.52
CA ASP A 166 -11.08 1.53 -5.93
C ASP A 166 -11.12 1.72 -4.40
N ASN A 167 -11.75 0.79 -3.69
CA ASN A 167 -11.86 0.80 -2.24
C ASN A 167 -10.48 0.80 -1.56
N ALA A 168 -10.31 1.71 -0.61
CA ALA A 168 -9.16 1.75 0.28
C ALA A 168 -9.62 1.48 1.71
N ASN A 169 -9.09 0.41 2.29
CA ASN A 169 -9.53 -0.09 3.58
C ASN A 169 -8.43 0.04 4.63
N PHE A 170 -8.53 1.05 5.48
CA PHE A 170 -7.63 1.31 6.61
C PHE A 170 -8.30 0.97 7.94
N LYS A 171 -9.42 0.22 7.93
CA LYS A 171 -10.20 -0.07 9.14
C LYS A 171 -9.33 -0.76 10.18
N TYR A 172 -9.38 -0.26 11.42
CA TYR A 172 -8.54 -0.67 12.55
C TYR A 172 -7.02 -0.45 12.40
N ALA A 173 -6.54 0.21 11.35
CA ALA A 173 -5.11 0.52 11.24
C ALA A 173 -4.63 1.47 12.34
N GLY A 174 -3.35 1.36 12.72
CA GLY A 174 -2.70 2.19 13.73
C GLY A 174 -1.56 3.04 13.17
N PHE A 175 -1.56 4.31 13.57
CA PHE A 175 -0.55 5.32 13.18
C PHE A 175 -0.02 6.04 14.45
N PRO A 176 0.77 5.36 15.29
CA PRO A 176 1.29 5.87 16.57
C PRO A 176 2.22 7.08 16.45
N GLU A 177 2.97 7.22 15.36
CA GLU A 177 3.88 8.35 15.15
C GLU A 177 3.33 9.39 14.15
N GLY A 178 2.05 9.28 13.81
CA GLY A 178 1.40 10.12 12.82
C GLY A 178 1.38 9.51 11.42
N ALA A 179 0.91 10.27 10.44
CA ALA A 179 0.84 9.83 9.05
C ALA A 179 0.65 11.03 8.11
N SER A 180 0.96 10.82 6.83
CA SER A 180 0.65 11.79 5.78
C SER A 180 -0.27 11.18 4.73
N PHE A 181 -1.40 11.85 4.49
CA PHE A 181 -2.34 11.61 3.39
C PHE A 181 -2.51 12.88 2.55
N GLN A 182 -1.53 13.79 2.62
CA GLN A 182 -1.55 15.07 1.90
C GLN A 182 -1.83 14.86 0.42
N SER A 183 -2.78 15.60 -0.14
CA SER A 183 -3.15 15.53 -1.58
C SER A 183 -3.55 14.14 -2.06
N SER A 184 -3.82 13.18 -1.18
CA SER A 184 -4.32 11.86 -1.58
C SER A 184 -5.78 11.94 -2.05
N THR A 185 -6.16 11.05 -2.96
CA THR A 185 -7.52 10.98 -3.50
C THR A 185 -8.10 9.57 -3.37
N PHE A 186 -9.27 9.47 -2.76
CA PHE A 186 -10.07 8.27 -2.61
C PHE A 186 -11.27 8.34 -3.55
N MET A 187 -11.28 7.52 -4.60
CA MET A 187 -12.28 7.58 -5.67
C MET A 187 -13.56 6.81 -5.33
N GLN A 188 -13.45 5.71 -4.57
CA GLN A 188 -14.57 4.88 -4.12
C GLN A 188 -14.67 4.93 -2.58
N LEU A 189 -14.75 3.79 -1.90
CA LEU A 189 -14.82 3.73 -0.45
C LEU A 189 -13.49 4.15 0.20
N ALA A 190 -13.53 5.12 1.09
CA ALA A 190 -12.48 5.43 2.06
C ALA A 190 -12.91 4.93 3.45
N ASN A 191 -12.44 3.76 3.85
CA ASN A 191 -12.81 3.16 5.12
C ASN A 191 -11.70 3.33 6.16
N PHE A 192 -11.89 4.28 7.08
CA PHE A 192 -11.00 4.53 8.22
C PHE A 192 -11.68 4.15 9.55
N LYS A 193 -12.71 3.31 9.50
CA LYS A 193 -13.48 2.95 10.69
C LYS A 193 -12.58 2.36 11.77
N TYR A 194 -12.70 2.85 13.00
CA TYR A 194 -11.83 2.48 14.14
C TYR A 194 -10.32 2.74 13.96
N THR A 195 -9.88 3.40 12.89
CA THR A 195 -8.47 3.78 12.71
C THR A 195 -8.04 4.79 13.78
N LYS A 196 -6.81 4.66 14.27
CA LYS A 196 -6.23 5.53 15.29
C LYS A 196 -5.01 6.26 14.73
N PHE A 197 -5.10 7.59 14.70
CA PHE A 197 -3.99 8.47 14.38
C PHE A 197 -3.46 9.16 15.63
N ARG A 198 -2.14 9.34 15.68
CA ARG A 198 -1.47 10.37 16.48
C ARG A 198 -1.12 11.55 15.60
N THR A 199 -0.78 12.68 16.22
CA THR A 199 -0.18 13.80 15.49
C THR A 199 1.35 13.64 15.42
N PRO A 200 2.00 14.08 14.32
CA PRO A 200 1.43 14.86 13.22
C PRO A 200 0.58 14.03 12.23
N LEU A 201 -0.60 14.56 11.85
CA LEU A 201 -1.44 13.98 10.78
C LEU A 201 -1.62 15.01 9.67
N ASN A 202 -0.97 14.81 8.54
CA ASN A 202 -1.10 15.73 7.41
C ASN A 202 -2.17 15.24 6.43
N ILE A 203 -3.28 15.97 6.36
CA ILE A 203 -4.42 15.69 5.46
C ILE A 203 -4.73 16.88 4.54
N GLN A 204 -3.79 17.81 4.38
CA GLN A 204 -3.99 18.99 3.54
C GLN A 204 -4.35 18.56 2.12
N ASN A 205 -5.39 19.16 1.54
CA ASN A 205 -5.88 18.82 0.19
C ASN A 205 -6.34 17.37 -0.01
N ILE A 206 -6.62 16.61 1.06
CA ILE A 206 -7.19 15.25 0.92
C ILE A 206 -8.53 15.30 0.18
N GLN A 207 -8.76 14.35 -0.74
CA GLN A 207 -9.96 14.29 -1.56
C GLN A 207 -10.68 12.97 -1.38
N PHE A 208 -11.87 13.02 -0.81
CA PHE A 208 -12.83 11.92 -0.84
C PHE A 208 -13.85 12.21 -1.94
N ARG A 209 -13.96 11.31 -2.92
CA ARG A 209 -14.87 11.42 -4.09
C ARG A 209 -15.98 10.37 -4.07
N GLY A 210 -15.81 9.29 -3.30
CA GLY A 210 -16.80 8.24 -3.09
C GLY A 210 -17.35 8.22 -1.67
N VAL A 211 -17.68 7.02 -1.18
CA VAL A 211 -18.24 6.81 0.17
C VAL A 211 -17.15 6.90 1.23
N GLU A 212 -17.48 7.47 2.39
CA GLU A 212 -16.59 7.63 3.53
C GLU A 212 -17.15 6.86 4.74
N ASP A 213 -16.34 6.03 5.40
CA ASP A 213 -16.66 5.46 6.72
C ASP A 213 -15.56 5.84 7.72
N PHE A 214 -15.82 6.87 8.52
CA PHE A 214 -14.94 7.35 9.59
C PHE A 214 -15.50 7.01 10.98
N LYS A 215 -16.37 6.01 11.09
CA LYS A 215 -17.02 5.71 12.36
C LYS A 215 -15.97 5.28 13.39
N TYR A 216 -15.92 5.98 14.51
CA TYR A 216 -14.95 5.75 15.59
C TYR A 216 -13.48 5.99 15.22
N THR A 217 -13.19 6.64 14.08
CA THR A 217 -11.85 7.09 13.74
C THR A 217 -11.42 8.19 14.70
N LYS A 218 -10.19 8.09 15.22
CA LYS A 218 -9.66 9.03 16.20
C LYS A 218 -8.33 9.65 15.77
N VAL A 219 -8.13 10.92 16.13
CA VAL A 219 -6.84 11.62 16.11
C VAL A 219 -6.55 12.09 17.54
N ASP A 220 -5.49 11.58 18.16
CA ASP A 220 -5.17 11.84 19.58
C ASP A 220 -6.36 11.66 20.54
N GLY A 221 -7.16 10.62 20.28
CA GLY A 221 -8.35 10.30 21.07
C GLY A 221 -9.60 11.10 20.70
N GLN A 222 -9.48 12.18 19.91
CA GLN A 222 -10.59 13.02 19.46
C GLN A 222 -11.19 12.54 18.13
N SER A 223 -12.41 12.96 17.80
CA SER A 223 -13.07 12.57 16.55
C SER A 223 -12.31 13.07 15.32
N PHE A 224 -12.05 12.17 14.37
CA PHE A 224 -11.44 12.49 13.08
C PHE A 224 -12.24 13.50 12.27
N THR A 225 -13.58 13.44 12.27
CA THR A 225 -14.40 14.39 11.52
C THR A 225 -14.17 15.83 11.97
N THR A 226 -13.98 16.06 13.28
CA THR A 226 -13.62 17.38 13.82
C THR A 226 -12.23 17.82 13.36
N TYR A 227 -11.27 16.90 13.29
CA TYR A 227 -9.92 17.17 12.79
C TYR A 227 -9.94 17.51 11.30
N LEU A 228 -10.69 16.75 10.49
CA LEU A 228 -10.85 16.93 9.05
C LEU A 228 -11.39 18.32 8.70
N LEU A 229 -12.43 18.79 9.40
CA LEU A 229 -13.02 20.11 9.15
C LEU A 229 -12.08 21.30 9.42
N LYS A 230 -11.02 21.10 10.20
CA LYS A 230 -10.07 22.15 10.59
C LYS A 230 -8.80 22.16 9.73
N ASN A 231 -8.48 21.05 9.07
CA ASN A 231 -7.16 20.80 8.47
C ASN A 231 -7.22 20.38 6.99
N ARG A 232 -8.38 20.44 6.34
CA ARG A 232 -8.56 20.08 4.92
C ARG A 232 -8.35 21.28 3.99
#